data_AF-K7MKR2-F1
#
_entry.id   AF-K7MKR2-F1
#
_cell.length_a   1.000
_cell.length_b   1.000
_cell.length_c   1.000
_cell.angle_alpha   90.00
_cell.angle_beta   90.00
_cell.angle_gamma   90.00
#
_symmetry.space_group_name_H-M   'P 1'
#
loop_
_entity.id
_entity.type
_entity.pdbx_description
1 polymer ?
#
loop_
_entity_poly.entity_id
_entity_poly.type
_entity_poly.pdbx_seq_one_letter_code
_entity_poly.pdbx_strand_id
1 'polypeptide(L)'
;MAKETSVVSQYPSKLQVQGENFDHQNLVISAADNGRKESNGASKDTSLALPGWYADVSWPGEAHIYKMEKIIFQGKSEFQELLVFESSRHGKVAILDGCIQLTENDEFAYQEMLTHLALCSIPNPKKVLLVGGGDGGILREISRHSSVEHIDICEIDKMVIDAYKKFFPDIAVGYEDPRVHVHIRDGIAFTNSVPEGTYDVIIVDAFQPMGPIAEVLADNCFLESVAKALRPGGVLSAPADSLWHKNFVVADTIANCKKIFKGSVNYAWTTVPTYASGVIGFMLCSTEGPPVNFKHPINKLNPEKNGVAKGPPKFYNPEIHAAAFCLPSFVDKVVDPIRY
;
A
#
# COMPACT_ATOMS: atom_id res chain seq x y z
N MET A 1 19.75 30.20 28.36
CA MET A 1 19.01 29.96 27.11
C MET A 1 19.77 28.93 26.30
N ALA A 2 19.36 27.67 26.34
CA ALA A 2 19.92 26.66 25.46
C ALA A 2 19.41 26.94 24.05
N LYS A 3 20.32 27.17 23.09
CA LYS A 3 19.96 27.23 21.67
C LYS A 3 19.71 25.79 21.23
N GLU A 4 18.44 25.46 20.98
CA GLU A 4 18.08 24.24 20.25
C GLU A 4 18.62 24.38 18.82
N THR A 5 19.78 23.79 18.56
CA THR A 5 20.23 23.50 17.20
C THR A 5 19.33 22.39 16.64
N SER A 6 18.33 22.77 15.85
CA SER A 6 17.64 21.85 14.95
C SER A 6 18.67 21.32 13.95
N VAL A 7 19.13 20.09 14.17
CA VAL A 7 19.91 19.35 13.19
C VAL A 7 18.94 18.97 12.08
N VAL A 8 18.80 19.84 11.08
CA VAL A 8 18.19 19.48 9.79
C VAL A 8 19.24 18.59 9.11
N SER A 9 19.11 17.26 9.22
CA SER A 9 19.93 16.36 8.44
C SER A 9 19.64 16.62 6.95
N GLN A 10 20.68 16.85 6.17
CA GLN A 10 20.57 16.92 4.71
C GLN A 10 20.22 15.52 4.22
N TYR A 11 18.98 15.32 3.77
CA TYR A 11 18.58 14.13 3.04
C TYR A 11 19.44 14.06 1.76
N PRO A 12 20.19 12.97 1.49
CA PRO A 12 20.90 12.86 0.23
C PRO A 12 19.87 12.72 -0.89
N SER A 13 19.86 13.68 -1.81
CA SER A 13 19.14 13.63 -3.07
C SER A 13 19.67 12.48 -3.93
N LYS A 14 19.20 11.26 -3.67
CA LYS A 14 19.41 10.09 -4.53
C LYS A 14 18.10 9.40 -4.89
N LEU A 15 17.06 10.19 -5.15
CA LEU A 15 16.23 9.93 -6.34
C LEU A 15 16.82 10.81 -7.45
N GLN A 16 17.82 10.28 -8.16
CA GLN A 16 18.05 10.75 -9.52
C GLN A 16 16.86 10.23 -10.32
N VAL A 17 15.79 11.02 -10.39
CA VAL A 17 14.90 10.94 -11.55
C VAL A 17 15.79 11.30 -12.73
N GLN A 18 16.30 10.29 -13.44
CA GLN A 18 16.89 10.50 -14.75
C GLN A 18 15.74 10.88 -15.70
N GLY A 19 15.39 12.15 -15.71
CA GLY A 19 14.29 12.64 -16.53
C GLY A 19 13.88 14.04 -16.08
N GLU A 20 14.25 15.02 -16.91
CA GLU A 20 13.84 16.43 -16.85
C GLU A 20 14.62 17.32 -15.86
N ASN A 21 15.47 18.16 -16.45
CA ASN A 21 16.08 19.32 -15.81
C ASN A 21 14.98 20.18 -15.17
N PHE A 22 14.97 20.26 -13.84
CA PHE A 22 14.13 21.19 -13.10
C PHE A 22 14.55 22.63 -13.45
N ASP A 23 13.77 23.32 -14.29
CA ASP A 23 14.04 24.72 -14.63
C ASP A 23 13.50 25.65 -13.53
N HIS A 24 14.39 26.11 -12.66
CA HIS A 24 14.08 26.97 -11.52
C HIS A 24 13.44 28.32 -11.88
N GLN A 25 13.50 28.76 -13.15
CA GLN A 25 12.96 30.06 -13.56
C GLN A 25 11.41 30.12 -13.56
N ASN A 26 10.71 28.98 -13.49
CA ASN A 26 9.26 28.91 -13.69
C ASN A 26 8.45 28.41 -12.48
N LEU A 27 8.91 28.63 -11.24
CA LEU A 27 8.08 28.34 -10.06
C LEU A 27 7.01 29.42 -9.88
N VAL A 28 5.79 29.15 -10.32
CA VAL A 28 4.62 30.01 -10.03
C VAL A 28 3.99 29.56 -8.72
N ILE A 29 4.24 30.30 -7.64
CA ILE A 29 3.58 30.07 -6.34
C ILE A 29 2.16 30.61 -6.45
N SER A 30 1.15 29.76 -6.27
CA SER A 30 -0.23 30.22 -6.15
C SER A 30 -0.34 31.16 -4.96
N ALA A 31 -0.87 32.36 -5.16
CA ALA A 31 -1.11 33.34 -4.10
C ALA A 31 -2.28 32.91 -3.19
N ALA A 32 -2.06 31.85 -2.40
CA ALA A 32 -2.79 31.58 -1.18
C ALA A 32 -1.83 31.92 -0.02
N ASP A 33 -1.77 33.21 0.26
CA ASP A 33 -1.22 33.88 1.44
C ASP A 33 0.00 33.23 2.16
N ASN A 34 1.19 33.75 1.85
CA ASN A 34 2.02 34.39 2.87
C ASN A 34 3.15 35.16 2.18
N GLY A 35 3.10 36.48 2.31
CA GLY A 35 4.06 37.38 1.69
C GLY A 35 5.50 37.07 2.07
N ARG A 36 6.35 36.89 1.05
CA ARG A 36 7.72 37.41 0.99
C ARG A 36 8.21 37.31 -0.45
N LYS A 37 8.28 38.48 -1.09
CA LYS A 37 9.11 38.73 -2.27
C LYS A 37 10.57 38.62 -1.83
N GLU A 38 11.40 37.93 -2.61
CA GLU A 38 12.73 38.42 -3.02
C GLU A 38 13.33 37.46 -4.05
N SER A 39 13.42 37.95 -5.29
CA SER A 39 14.17 37.36 -6.39
C SER A 39 15.55 38.01 -6.44
N ASN A 40 16.62 37.24 -6.22
CA ASN A 40 17.97 37.62 -6.61
C ASN A 40 18.72 36.35 -7.04
N GLY A 41 19.35 36.43 -8.21
CA GLY A 41 19.91 35.30 -8.92
C GLY A 41 21.16 34.67 -8.31
N ALA A 42 21.41 33.43 -8.71
CA ALA A 42 22.71 32.89 -9.11
C ALA A 42 22.49 31.45 -9.55
N SER A 43 22.96 31.11 -10.75
CA SER A 43 23.06 29.76 -11.26
C SER A 43 23.99 28.92 -10.39
N LYS A 44 23.43 27.95 -9.68
CA LYS A 44 24.13 26.73 -9.27
C LYS A 44 23.17 25.58 -9.45
N ASP A 45 23.70 24.53 -10.04
CA ASP A 45 23.10 23.21 -10.18
C ASP A 45 22.74 22.70 -8.77
N THR A 46 21.52 23.02 -8.32
CA THR A 46 20.99 22.59 -7.03
C THR A 46 19.60 22.10 -7.31
N SER A 47 19.41 20.78 -7.25
CA SER A 47 18.09 20.20 -6.99
C SER A 47 17.40 21.08 -5.94
N LEU A 48 16.12 21.42 -6.16
CA LEU A 48 15.37 22.29 -5.27
C LEU A 48 15.35 21.66 -3.86
N ALA A 49 16.33 22.00 -3.02
CA ALA A 49 16.34 21.58 -1.64
C ALA A 49 15.33 22.47 -0.93
N LEU A 50 14.10 21.98 -0.74
CA LEU A 50 13.11 22.57 0.14
C LEU A 50 13.43 22.10 1.56
N PRO A 51 14.26 22.83 2.35
CA PRO A 51 14.75 22.29 3.61
C PRO A 51 13.57 22.15 4.58
N GLY A 52 13.43 20.97 5.20
CA GLY A 52 12.28 20.66 6.07
C GLY A 52 11.02 20.20 5.33
N TRP A 53 11.12 19.91 4.03
CA TRP A 53 10.02 19.31 3.26
C TRP A 53 10.47 18.01 2.61
N TYR A 54 9.57 17.03 2.60
CA TYR A 54 9.67 15.84 1.76
C TYR A 54 8.91 16.10 0.46
N ALA A 55 9.44 15.67 -0.67
CA ALA A 55 8.80 15.77 -1.97
C ALA A 55 8.64 14.37 -2.57
N ASP A 56 7.39 13.94 -2.74
CA ASP A 56 7.05 12.77 -3.55
C ASP A 56 7.03 13.21 -5.02
N VAL A 57 7.91 12.62 -5.81
CA VAL A 57 8.09 12.86 -7.25
C VAL A 57 7.88 11.58 -8.06
N SER A 58 7.06 10.66 -7.52
CA SER A 58 6.79 9.35 -8.14
C SER A 58 6.11 9.46 -9.52
N TRP A 59 5.43 10.57 -9.81
CA TRP A 59 4.72 10.78 -11.07
C TRP A 59 5.40 11.85 -11.94
N PRO A 60 5.76 11.52 -13.21
CA PRO A 60 6.40 12.49 -14.10
C PRO A 60 5.53 13.73 -14.33
N GLY A 61 6.12 14.91 -14.12
CA GLY A 61 5.47 16.21 -14.35
C GLY A 61 4.69 16.77 -13.15
N GLU A 62 4.70 16.10 -12.00
CA GLU A 62 4.08 16.58 -10.76
C GLU A 62 4.92 16.25 -9.52
N ALA A 63 4.66 16.94 -8.41
CA ALA A 63 5.29 16.68 -7.13
C ALA A 63 4.33 16.99 -5.98
N HIS A 64 4.24 16.10 -4.99
CA HIS A 64 3.52 16.34 -3.75
C HIS A 64 4.51 16.66 -2.63
N ILE A 65 4.39 17.84 -2.03
CA ILE A 65 5.32 18.31 -1.00
C ILE A 65 4.67 18.30 0.38
N TYR A 66 5.39 17.73 1.35
CA TYR A 66 4.93 17.51 2.71
C TYR A 66 5.89 18.15 3.70
N LYS A 67 5.36 18.99 4.59
CA LYS A 67 6.18 19.62 5.62
C LYS A 67 6.55 18.59 6.69
N MET A 68 7.85 18.47 6.94
CA MET A 68 8.41 17.68 8.03
C MET A 68 8.55 18.58 9.26
N GLU A 69 7.63 18.47 10.22
CA GLU A 69 7.73 19.25 11.47
C GLU A 69 8.85 18.71 12.35
N LYS A 70 9.01 17.37 12.38
CA LYS A 70 10.06 16.71 13.16
C LYS A 70 10.38 15.33 12.62
N ILE A 71 11.65 15.07 12.30
CA ILE A 71 12.12 13.71 12.02
C ILE A 71 12.22 12.94 13.35
N ILE A 72 11.57 11.79 13.44
CA ILE A 72 11.54 10.95 14.65
C ILE A 72 12.29 9.62 14.50
N PHE A 73 12.54 9.19 13.26
CA PHE A 73 13.39 8.05 12.95
C PHE A 73 14.02 8.21 11.58
N GLN A 74 15.28 7.80 11.44
CA GLN A 74 15.91 7.56 10.15
C GLN A 74 16.84 6.36 10.33
N GLY A 75 16.68 5.34 9.49
CA GLY A 75 17.42 4.11 9.56
C GLY A 75 17.61 3.49 8.19
N LYS A 76 18.71 2.76 8.02
CA LYS A 76 19.01 2.01 6.80
C LYS A 76 19.42 0.59 7.17
N SER A 77 18.72 -0.39 6.62
CA SER A 77 19.05 -1.80 6.76
C SER A 77 19.87 -2.29 5.55
N GLU A 78 20.06 -3.60 5.46
CA GLU A 78 20.60 -4.25 4.26
C GLU A 78 19.65 -4.15 3.05
N PHE A 79 18.34 -4.01 3.30
CA PHE A 79 17.31 -4.08 2.27
C PHE A 79 16.82 -2.70 1.81
N GLN A 80 16.69 -1.74 2.72
CA GLN A 80 15.90 -0.52 2.48
C GLN A 80 16.25 0.61 3.47
N GLU A 81 15.91 1.85 3.12
CA GLU A 81 16.01 3.05 3.96
C GLU A 81 14.63 3.52 4.42
N LEU A 82 14.46 3.69 5.73
CA LEU A 82 13.21 4.14 6.35
C LEU A 82 13.41 5.49 7.04
N LEU A 83 12.59 6.47 6.67
CA LEU A 83 12.45 7.76 7.33
C LEU A 83 11.05 7.85 7.93
N VAL A 84 10.96 8.30 9.19
CA VAL A 84 9.69 8.63 9.84
C VAL A 84 9.75 10.06 10.35
N PHE A 85 8.73 10.85 10.00
CA PHE A 85 8.59 12.23 10.47
C PHE A 85 7.16 12.54 10.91
N GLU A 86 7.02 13.53 11.79
CA GLU A 86 5.74 14.11 12.20
C GLU A 86 5.33 15.23 11.24
N SER A 87 4.08 15.19 10.80
CA SER A 87 3.42 16.20 9.98
C SER A 87 2.23 16.77 10.75
N SER A 88 2.10 18.10 10.73
CA SER A 88 0.96 18.80 11.35
C SER A 88 -0.39 18.45 10.72
N ARG A 89 -0.41 18.00 9.46
CA ARG A 89 -1.63 17.64 8.71
C ARG A 89 -1.90 16.14 8.64
N HIS A 90 -0.85 15.32 8.60
CA HIS A 90 -0.95 13.88 8.29
C HIS A 90 -0.63 12.96 9.48
N GLY A 91 -0.30 13.52 10.65
CA GLY A 91 0.24 12.74 11.77
C GLY A 91 1.66 12.27 11.44
N LYS A 92 2.04 11.09 11.90
CA LYS A 92 3.32 10.47 11.50
C LYS A 92 3.23 9.93 10.07
N VAL A 93 4.32 10.12 9.33
CA VAL A 93 4.49 9.70 7.94
C VAL A 93 5.70 8.78 7.86
N ALA A 94 5.54 7.62 7.22
CA ALA A 94 6.62 6.69 6.94
C ALA A 94 6.99 6.73 5.45
N ILE A 95 8.27 6.98 5.19
CA ILE A 95 8.87 7.01 3.86
C ILE A 95 9.87 5.86 3.77
N LEU A 96 9.70 5.00 2.79
CA LEU A 96 10.57 3.86 2.54
C LEU A 96 11.18 3.97 1.15
N ASP A 97 12.50 3.94 1.07
CA ASP A 97 13.29 4.14 -0.17
C ASP A 97 12.85 5.40 -0.96
N GLY A 98 12.46 6.44 -0.22
CA GLY A 98 12.00 7.71 -0.78
C GLY A 98 10.51 7.77 -1.16
N CYS A 99 9.76 6.68 -1.03
CA CYS A 99 8.33 6.61 -1.34
C CYS A 99 7.47 6.63 -0.06
N ILE A 100 6.37 7.40 -0.06
CA ILE A 100 5.37 7.31 1.02
C ILE A 100 4.83 5.89 1.09
N GLN A 101 4.93 5.26 2.25
CA GLN A 101 4.27 3.99 2.53
C GLN A 101 2.91 4.22 3.17
N LEU A 102 2.87 5.06 4.21
CA LEU A 102 1.65 5.36 4.94
C LEU A 102 1.71 6.70 5.69
N THR A 103 0.53 7.19 6.04
CA THR A 103 0.34 8.24 7.05
C THR A 103 -0.71 7.81 8.07
N GLU A 104 -0.59 8.25 9.33
CA GLU A 104 -1.61 7.96 10.37
C GLU A 104 -3.01 8.50 9.99
N ASN A 105 -3.08 9.48 9.09
CA ASN A 105 -4.33 10.11 8.67
C ASN A 105 -5.12 9.29 7.63
N ASP A 106 -4.50 8.39 6.87
CA ASP A 106 -5.18 7.68 5.78
C ASP A 106 -4.80 6.20 5.59
N GLU A 107 -3.83 5.67 6.34
CA GLU A 107 -3.42 4.25 6.29
C GLU A 107 -4.60 3.28 6.35
N PHE A 108 -5.61 3.61 7.15
CA PHE A 108 -6.75 2.73 7.38
C PHE A 108 -7.57 2.52 6.11
N ALA A 109 -7.66 3.51 5.22
CA ALA A 109 -8.42 3.39 3.98
C ALA A 109 -7.77 2.39 3.00
N TYR A 110 -6.44 2.27 3.04
CA TYR A 110 -5.70 1.26 2.29
C TYR A 110 -5.81 -0.12 2.95
N GLN A 111 -5.43 -0.21 4.22
CA GLN A 111 -5.27 -1.49 4.93
C GLN A 111 -6.61 -2.20 5.15
N GLU A 112 -7.67 -1.46 5.48
CA GLU A 112 -9.01 -2.03 5.64
C GLU A 112 -9.52 -2.58 4.30
N MET A 113 -9.31 -1.87 3.20
CA MET A 113 -9.79 -2.31 1.88
C MET A 113 -9.00 -3.50 1.36
N LEU A 114 -7.66 -3.44 1.37
CA LEU A 114 -6.81 -4.54 0.91
C LEU A 114 -7.12 -5.85 1.69
N THR A 115 -7.43 -5.74 2.98
CA THR A 115 -7.74 -6.88 3.84
C THR A 115 -9.16 -7.40 3.66
N HIS A 116 -10.16 -6.52 3.81
CA HIS A 116 -11.55 -6.93 3.90
C HIS A 116 -12.16 -7.26 2.54
N LEU A 117 -11.66 -6.69 1.44
CA LEU A 117 -12.12 -7.09 0.10
C LEU A 117 -11.92 -8.59 -0.16
N ALA A 118 -10.81 -9.17 0.31
CA ALA A 118 -10.57 -10.61 0.18
C ALA A 118 -11.27 -11.44 1.26
N LEU A 119 -11.06 -11.13 2.54
CA LEU A 119 -11.56 -11.97 3.64
C LEU A 119 -13.09 -11.98 3.78
N CYS A 120 -13.77 -10.91 3.34
CA CYS A 120 -15.24 -10.89 3.31
C CYS A 120 -15.85 -11.59 2.09
N SER A 121 -15.04 -11.98 1.09
CA SER A 121 -15.50 -12.54 -0.17
C SER A 121 -15.59 -14.07 -0.18
N ILE A 122 -15.02 -14.75 0.82
CA ILE A 122 -15.08 -16.21 0.96
C ILE A 122 -15.63 -16.62 2.33
N PRO A 123 -16.30 -17.78 2.44
CA PRO A 123 -16.85 -18.23 3.71
C PRO A 123 -15.76 -18.79 4.63
N ASN A 124 -15.79 -18.38 5.90
CA ASN A 124 -14.96 -18.93 6.99
C ASN A 124 -13.46 -19.12 6.65
N PRO A 125 -12.73 -18.09 6.18
CA PRO A 125 -11.29 -18.18 5.98
C PRO A 125 -10.60 -18.49 7.32
N LYS A 126 -9.69 -19.47 7.32
CA LYS A 126 -8.98 -19.98 8.50
C LYS A 126 -7.49 -19.68 8.48
N LYS A 127 -6.82 -19.87 7.34
CA LYS A 127 -5.37 -19.68 7.21
C LYS A 127 -5.04 -18.59 6.20
N VAL A 128 -4.35 -17.56 6.67
CA VAL A 128 -3.99 -16.37 5.88
C VAL A 128 -2.48 -16.23 5.80
N LEU A 129 -1.95 -15.88 4.63
CA LEU A 129 -0.58 -15.43 4.44
C LEU A 129 -0.58 -13.94 4.09
N LEU A 130 0.25 -13.17 4.77
CA LEU A 130 0.61 -11.81 4.41
C LEU A 130 2.07 -11.78 3.93
N VAL A 131 2.30 -11.31 2.71
CA VAL A 131 3.63 -11.09 2.14
C VAL A 131 3.93 -9.60 2.15
N GLY A 132 4.96 -9.17 2.89
CA GLY A 132 5.21 -7.75 3.19
C GLY A 132 4.33 -7.27 4.33
N GLY A 133 3.81 -6.03 4.23
CA GLY A 133 2.95 -5.44 5.25
C GLY A 133 3.60 -5.33 6.63
N GLY A 134 4.91 -5.07 6.65
CA GLY A 134 5.74 -5.03 7.85
C GLY A 134 5.30 -4.00 8.90
N ASP A 135 4.43 -3.05 8.56
CA ASP A 135 3.84 -2.09 9.51
C ASP A 135 2.85 -2.73 10.50
N GLY A 136 2.26 -3.88 10.15
CA GLY A 136 1.36 -4.63 11.01
C GLY A 136 -0.11 -4.19 10.95
N GLY A 137 -0.44 -3.19 10.15
CA GLY A 137 -1.79 -2.68 10.03
C GLY A 137 -2.75 -3.61 9.29
N ILE A 138 -2.27 -4.35 8.29
CA ILE A 138 -3.05 -5.46 7.69
C ILE A 138 -3.30 -6.55 8.72
N LEU A 139 -2.32 -6.88 9.58
CA LEU A 139 -2.53 -7.84 10.68
C LEU A 139 -3.63 -7.36 11.64
N ARG A 140 -3.64 -6.06 11.97
CA ARG A 140 -4.70 -5.43 12.77
C ARG A 140 -6.07 -5.65 12.13
N GLU A 141 -6.19 -5.54 10.81
CA GLU A 141 -7.46 -5.75 10.10
C GLU A 141 -7.83 -7.24 9.95
N ILE A 142 -6.85 -8.13 9.72
CA ILE A 142 -7.08 -9.58 9.71
C ILE A 142 -7.62 -10.03 11.08
N SER A 143 -7.15 -9.41 12.17
CA SER A 143 -7.53 -9.78 13.53
C SER A 143 -9.05 -9.71 13.79
N ARG A 144 -9.77 -8.88 13.03
CA ARG A 144 -11.23 -8.72 13.13
C ARG A 144 -12.01 -9.94 12.67
N HIS A 145 -11.39 -10.81 11.88
CA HIS A 145 -12.03 -12.02 11.35
C HIS A 145 -11.86 -13.17 12.33
N SER A 146 -12.90 -13.44 13.13
CA SER A 146 -12.85 -14.51 14.13
C SER A 146 -12.78 -15.92 13.56
N SER A 147 -13.06 -16.11 12.27
CA SER A 147 -12.89 -17.40 11.58
C SER A 147 -11.41 -17.73 11.32
N VAL A 148 -10.54 -16.72 11.28
CA VAL A 148 -9.11 -16.91 11.04
C VAL A 148 -8.50 -17.56 12.27
N GLU A 149 -7.80 -18.66 12.06
CA GLU A 149 -7.17 -19.49 13.09
C GLU A 149 -5.64 -19.34 13.05
N HIS A 150 -5.06 -19.02 11.88
CA HIS A 150 -3.62 -18.93 11.67
C HIS A 150 -3.26 -17.82 10.67
N ILE A 151 -2.30 -16.97 11.04
CA ILE A 151 -1.79 -15.88 10.20
C ILE A 151 -0.28 -16.02 10.10
N ASP A 152 0.24 -16.27 8.90
CA ASP A 152 1.67 -16.14 8.61
C ASP A 152 1.94 -14.76 8.03
N ILE A 153 2.96 -14.06 8.52
CA ILE A 153 3.49 -12.84 7.88
C ILE A 153 4.95 -13.07 7.49
N CYS A 154 5.29 -12.72 6.25
CA CYS A 154 6.64 -12.77 5.72
C CYS A 154 7.12 -11.36 5.39
N GLU A 155 8.07 -10.87 6.17
CA GLU A 155 8.71 -9.58 5.97
C GLU A 155 10.22 -9.81 5.95
N ILE A 156 10.90 -9.32 4.90
CA ILE A 156 12.33 -9.56 4.73
C ILE A 156 13.16 -8.73 5.71
N ASP A 157 12.67 -7.53 6.07
CA ASP A 157 13.41 -6.58 6.88
C ASP A 157 12.86 -6.44 8.29
N LYS A 158 13.59 -7.03 9.25
CA LYS A 158 13.28 -6.90 10.68
C LYS A 158 13.31 -5.44 11.17
N MET A 159 14.16 -4.58 10.58
CA MET A 159 14.24 -3.16 10.95
C MET A 159 12.88 -2.47 10.74
N VAL A 160 12.19 -2.80 9.65
CA VAL A 160 10.88 -2.23 9.31
C VAL A 160 9.87 -2.57 10.42
N ILE A 161 9.76 -3.84 10.80
CA ILE A 161 8.86 -4.29 11.88
C ILE A 161 9.18 -3.57 13.19
N ASP A 162 10.46 -3.54 13.57
CA ASP A 162 10.89 -2.93 14.83
C ASP A 162 10.60 -1.42 14.87
N ALA A 163 10.82 -0.72 13.74
CA ALA A 163 10.52 0.69 13.60
C ALA A 163 9.01 0.95 13.71
N TYR A 164 8.17 0.19 13.00
CA TYR A 164 6.72 0.37 13.09
C TYR A 164 6.17 0.06 14.48
N LYS A 165 6.64 -1.01 15.15
CA LYS A 165 6.28 -1.28 16.56
C LYS A 165 6.62 -0.12 17.49
N LYS A 166 7.75 0.55 17.25
CA LYS A 166 8.20 1.67 18.08
C LYS A 166 7.47 2.98 17.80
N PHE A 167 7.25 3.32 16.53
CA PHE A 167 6.79 4.64 16.12
C PHE A 167 5.30 4.68 15.75
N PHE A 168 4.69 3.54 15.43
CA PHE A 168 3.29 3.40 15.03
C PHE A 168 2.58 2.28 15.82
N PRO A 169 2.55 2.33 17.17
CA PRO A 169 2.01 1.23 17.97
C PRO A 169 0.54 0.92 17.68
N ASP A 170 -0.25 1.91 17.23
CA ASP A 170 -1.67 1.73 16.90
C ASP A 170 -1.89 1.00 15.57
N ILE A 171 -0.88 1.00 14.69
CA ILE A 171 -0.86 0.24 13.44
C ILE A 171 -0.26 -1.15 13.72
N ALA A 172 0.91 -1.16 14.36
CA ALA A 172 1.66 -2.37 14.71
C ALA A 172 1.00 -3.24 15.80
N VAL A 173 -0.11 -2.78 16.41
CA VAL A 173 -0.93 -3.58 17.34
C VAL A 173 -1.38 -4.91 16.70
N GLY A 174 -1.44 -4.98 15.37
CA GLY A 174 -1.69 -6.24 14.65
C GLY A 174 -0.74 -7.38 15.01
N TYR A 175 0.50 -7.08 15.41
CA TYR A 175 1.45 -8.09 15.89
C TYR A 175 1.12 -8.65 17.28
N GLU A 176 0.16 -8.06 18.01
CA GLU A 176 -0.31 -8.58 19.31
C GLU A 176 -1.36 -9.69 19.16
N ASP A 177 -1.86 -9.93 17.94
CA ASP A 177 -2.79 -11.03 17.70
C ASP A 177 -2.06 -12.38 17.88
N PRO A 178 -2.52 -13.24 18.82
CA PRO A 178 -1.83 -14.49 19.14
C PRO A 178 -1.81 -15.50 17.98
N ARG A 179 -2.58 -15.27 16.92
CA ARG A 179 -2.60 -16.10 15.71
C ARG A 179 -1.47 -15.77 14.73
N VAL A 180 -0.73 -14.67 14.96
CA VAL A 180 0.34 -14.19 14.08
C VAL A 180 1.64 -14.94 14.30
N HIS A 181 2.18 -15.46 13.20
CA HIS A 181 3.47 -16.14 13.12
C HIS A 181 4.37 -15.35 12.18
N VAL A 182 5.42 -14.73 12.74
CA VAL A 182 6.32 -13.84 11.99
C VAL A 182 7.49 -14.64 11.41
N HIS A 183 7.69 -14.53 10.10
CA HIS A 183 8.80 -15.12 9.36
C HIS A 183 9.67 -13.99 8.77
N ILE A 184 10.87 -13.79 9.32
CA ILE A 184 11.83 -12.82 8.76
C ILE A 184 12.55 -13.43 7.56
N ARG A 185 11.90 -13.40 6.40
CA ARG A 185 12.32 -14.12 5.19
C ARG A 185 11.79 -13.43 3.94
N ASP A 186 12.45 -13.69 2.82
CA ASP A 186 11.93 -13.32 1.49
C ASP A 186 10.55 -13.97 1.25
N GLY A 187 9.58 -13.14 0.86
CA GLY A 187 8.19 -13.55 0.69
C GLY A 187 7.94 -14.48 -0.49
N ILE A 188 8.71 -14.33 -1.58
CA ILE A 188 8.62 -15.19 -2.76
C ILE A 188 9.16 -16.58 -2.40
N ALA A 189 10.33 -16.64 -1.77
CA ALA A 189 10.95 -17.87 -1.30
C ALA A 189 10.06 -18.60 -0.28
N PHE A 190 9.42 -17.86 0.63
CA PHE A 190 8.47 -18.45 1.58
C PHE A 190 7.26 -19.04 0.86
N THR A 191 6.62 -18.27 -0.04
CA THR A 191 5.46 -18.72 -0.81
C THR A 191 5.76 -19.96 -1.66
N ASN A 192 6.98 -20.04 -2.22
CA ASN A 192 7.43 -21.23 -2.96
C ASN A 192 7.65 -22.47 -2.08
N SER A 193 7.91 -22.28 -0.78
CA SER A 193 8.25 -23.37 0.14
C SER A 193 7.03 -24.04 0.77
N VAL A 194 5.86 -23.41 0.72
CA VAL A 194 4.66 -23.95 1.35
C VAL A 194 4.00 -25.05 0.50
N PRO A 195 3.37 -26.05 1.13
CA PRO A 195 2.58 -27.04 0.40
C PRO A 195 1.46 -26.40 -0.43
N GLU A 196 1.08 -27.07 -1.51
CA GLU A 196 -0.06 -26.65 -2.33
C GLU A 196 -1.36 -26.63 -1.51
N GLY A 197 -2.19 -25.62 -1.75
CA GLY A 197 -3.49 -25.50 -1.10
C GLY A 197 -3.45 -25.15 0.39
N THR A 198 -2.34 -24.61 0.88
CA THR A 198 -2.16 -24.28 2.31
C THR A 198 -3.05 -23.14 2.79
N TYR A 199 -3.26 -22.10 1.98
CA TYR A 199 -3.90 -20.85 2.41
C TYR A 199 -5.31 -20.66 1.83
N ASP A 200 -6.21 -20.08 2.64
CA ASP A 200 -7.50 -19.58 2.18
C ASP A 200 -7.37 -18.23 1.48
N VAL A 201 -6.50 -17.37 2.04
CA VAL A 201 -6.24 -16.01 1.56
C VAL A 201 -4.74 -15.74 1.57
N ILE A 202 -4.25 -15.15 0.48
CA ILE A 202 -2.93 -14.55 0.43
C ILE A 202 -3.12 -13.05 0.17
N ILE A 203 -2.57 -12.21 1.04
CA ILE A 203 -2.50 -10.76 0.86
C ILE A 203 -1.05 -10.41 0.56
N VAL A 204 -0.81 -9.71 -0.53
CA VAL A 204 0.51 -9.18 -0.87
C VAL A 204 0.49 -7.68 -0.63
N ASP A 205 1.42 -7.20 0.18
CA ASP A 205 1.65 -5.80 0.50
C ASP A 205 3.15 -5.50 0.43
N ALA A 206 3.71 -5.78 -0.74
CA ALA A 206 5.10 -5.51 -1.09
C ALA A 206 5.12 -4.34 -2.07
N PHE A 207 5.15 -3.11 -1.56
CA PHE A 207 5.30 -1.92 -2.38
C PHE A 207 6.70 -1.90 -3.00
N GLN A 208 6.77 -2.04 -4.33
CA GLN A 208 7.97 -1.83 -5.13
C GLN A 208 7.67 -0.78 -6.22
N PRO A 209 8.69 -0.19 -6.87
CA PRO A 209 8.48 0.90 -7.81
C PRO A 209 7.46 0.53 -8.90
N MET A 210 6.46 1.39 -9.09
CA MET A 210 5.35 1.11 -10.00
C MET A 210 5.76 1.29 -11.47
N GLY A 211 5.35 0.34 -12.32
CA GLY A 211 5.56 0.32 -13.78
C GLY A 211 4.24 0.12 -14.54
N PRO A 212 4.25 -0.23 -15.84
CA PRO A 212 3.01 -0.40 -16.62
C PRO A 212 2.04 -1.46 -16.05
N ILE A 213 2.59 -2.41 -15.32
CA ILE A 213 1.91 -3.38 -14.47
C ILE A 213 2.60 -3.25 -13.11
N ALA A 214 1.87 -3.32 -12.00
CA ALA A 214 2.51 -3.44 -10.68
C ALA A 214 3.48 -4.63 -10.73
N GLU A 215 4.75 -4.44 -10.38
CA GLU A 215 5.82 -5.40 -10.67
C GLU A 215 5.51 -6.82 -10.17
N VAL A 216 4.95 -6.91 -8.97
CA VAL A 216 4.46 -8.16 -8.36
C VAL A 216 3.37 -8.85 -9.20
N LEU A 217 2.47 -8.09 -9.82
CA LEU A 217 1.40 -8.60 -10.69
C LEU A 217 1.88 -8.86 -12.12
N ALA A 218 3.08 -8.39 -12.48
CA ALA A 218 3.74 -8.65 -13.76
C ALA A 218 4.52 -9.97 -13.73
N ASP A 219 5.01 -10.39 -12.55
CA ASP A 219 5.73 -11.65 -12.37
C ASP A 219 4.76 -12.85 -12.36
N ASN A 220 4.64 -13.50 -13.51
CA ASN A 220 3.83 -14.71 -13.65
C ASN A 220 4.35 -15.87 -12.79
N CYS A 221 5.66 -15.98 -12.56
CA CYS A 221 6.22 -17.04 -11.71
C CYS A 221 5.76 -16.83 -10.26
N PHE A 222 5.81 -15.59 -9.77
CA PHE A 222 5.28 -15.28 -8.44
C PHE A 222 3.78 -15.55 -8.34
N LEU A 223 2.99 -15.09 -9.31
CA LEU A 223 1.54 -15.33 -9.32
C LEU A 223 1.19 -16.83 -9.39
N GLU A 224 1.96 -17.64 -10.13
CA GLU A 224 1.81 -19.10 -10.15
C GLU A 224 2.10 -19.73 -8.78
N SER A 225 3.13 -19.26 -8.09
CA SER A 225 3.45 -19.70 -6.72
C SER A 225 2.34 -19.34 -5.73
N VAL A 226 1.79 -18.13 -5.83
CA VAL A 226 0.62 -17.70 -5.05
C VAL A 226 -0.60 -18.58 -5.35
N ALA A 227 -0.91 -18.80 -6.62
CA ALA A 227 -2.06 -19.62 -7.01
C ALA A 227 -1.94 -21.07 -6.54
N LYS A 228 -0.72 -21.64 -6.54
CA LYS A 228 -0.44 -22.96 -5.99
C LYS A 228 -0.56 -23.00 -4.46
N ALA A 229 -0.08 -21.98 -3.76
CA ALA A 229 -0.17 -21.91 -2.30
C ALA A 229 -1.62 -21.74 -1.79
N LEU A 230 -2.51 -21.22 -2.63
CA LEU A 230 -3.95 -21.09 -2.35
C LEU A 230 -4.70 -22.41 -2.55
N ARG A 231 -5.64 -22.71 -1.66
CA ARG A 231 -6.58 -23.84 -1.86
C ARG A 231 -7.52 -23.59 -3.04
N PRO A 232 -8.26 -24.61 -3.53
CA PRO A 232 -9.34 -24.38 -4.49
C PRO A 232 -10.37 -23.36 -3.97
N GLY A 233 -10.68 -22.34 -4.78
CA GLY A 233 -11.49 -21.18 -4.41
C GLY A 233 -10.88 -20.28 -3.33
N GLY A 234 -9.57 -20.39 -3.08
CA GLY A 234 -8.80 -19.45 -2.28
C GLY A 234 -8.56 -18.15 -3.05
N VAL A 235 -8.25 -17.06 -2.34
CA VAL A 235 -8.21 -15.71 -2.93
C VAL A 235 -6.90 -14.97 -2.66
N LEU A 236 -6.44 -14.24 -3.68
CA LEU A 236 -5.37 -13.26 -3.61
C LEU A 236 -5.97 -11.85 -3.49
N SER A 237 -5.38 -11.04 -2.61
CA SER A 237 -5.51 -9.58 -2.59
C SER A 237 -4.14 -8.95 -2.77
N ALA A 238 -3.99 -8.04 -3.73
CA ALA A 238 -2.74 -7.33 -3.93
C ALA A 238 -3.01 -5.89 -4.38
N PRO A 239 -2.14 -4.92 -4.02
CA PRO A 239 -2.21 -3.58 -4.58
C PRO A 239 -2.04 -3.64 -6.09
N ALA A 240 -2.79 -2.78 -6.75
CA ALA A 240 -2.67 -2.48 -8.16
C ALA A 240 -2.55 -0.96 -8.30
N ASP A 241 -2.07 -0.50 -9.44
CA ASP A 241 -1.89 0.94 -9.61
C ASP A 241 -3.23 1.69 -9.71
N SER A 242 -3.13 3.01 -9.65
CA SER A 242 -4.23 3.94 -9.84
C SER A 242 -4.77 3.89 -11.27
N LEU A 243 -6.10 3.99 -11.37
CA LEU A 243 -6.82 4.22 -12.62
C LEU A 243 -6.36 5.48 -13.38
N TRP A 244 -5.68 6.41 -12.70
CA TRP A 244 -5.15 7.65 -13.28
C TRP A 244 -3.71 7.52 -13.77
N HIS A 245 -3.02 6.43 -13.44
CA HIS A 245 -1.62 6.27 -13.81
C HIS A 245 -1.51 5.96 -15.30
N LYS A 246 -0.90 6.86 -16.08
CA LYS A 246 -0.88 6.78 -17.56
C LYS A 246 -0.34 5.47 -18.11
N ASN A 247 0.65 4.89 -17.43
CA ASN A 247 1.26 3.62 -17.86
C ASN A 247 0.47 2.40 -17.39
N PHE A 248 -0.47 2.54 -16.45
CA PHE A 248 -1.22 1.42 -15.92
C PHE A 248 -2.46 1.13 -16.76
N VAL A 249 -2.53 -0.10 -17.28
CA VAL A 249 -3.69 -0.58 -18.03
C VAL A 249 -4.39 -1.67 -17.21
N VAL A 250 -5.56 -1.32 -16.67
CA VAL A 250 -6.38 -2.23 -15.85
C VAL A 250 -6.75 -3.49 -16.62
N ALA A 251 -7.14 -3.36 -17.88
CA ALA A 251 -7.54 -4.51 -18.71
C ALA A 251 -6.39 -5.49 -18.94
N ASP A 252 -5.17 -4.99 -19.16
CA ASP A 252 -3.97 -5.83 -19.34
C ASP A 252 -3.59 -6.53 -18.04
N THR A 253 -3.69 -5.82 -16.91
CA THR A 253 -3.48 -6.41 -15.57
C THR A 253 -4.49 -7.52 -15.28
N ILE A 254 -5.78 -7.28 -15.54
CA ILE A 254 -6.85 -8.31 -15.42
C ILE A 254 -6.55 -9.50 -16.34
N ALA A 255 -6.18 -9.24 -17.60
CA ALA A 255 -5.85 -10.27 -18.56
C ALA A 255 -4.64 -11.11 -18.12
N ASN A 256 -3.63 -10.46 -17.52
CA ASN A 256 -2.47 -11.16 -16.98
C ASN A 256 -2.86 -12.09 -15.83
N CYS A 257 -3.60 -11.59 -14.84
CA CYS A 257 -4.08 -12.40 -13.72
C CYS A 257 -4.95 -13.60 -14.18
N LYS A 258 -5.81 -13.43 -15.20
CA LYS A 258 -6.65 -14.51 -15.77
C LYS A 258 -5.85 -15.65 -16.43
N LYS A 259 -4.60 -15.42 -16.82
CA LYS A 259 -3.72 -16.49 -17.33
C LYS A 259 -3.45 -17.53 -16.25
N ILE A 260 -3.46 -17.14 -14.98
CA ILE A 260 -3.06 -17.97 -13.83
C ILE A 260 -4.28 -18.30 -12.98
N PHE A 261 -5.06 -17.30 -12.57
CA PHE A 261 -6.25 -17.47 -11.76
C PHE A 261 -7.46 -17.80 -12.63
N LYS A 262 -8.03 -18.99 -12.41
CA LYS A 262 -9.15 -19.54 -13.19
C LYS A 262 -10.53 -19.33 -12.57
N GLY A 263 -10.59 -18.74 -11.39
CA GLY A 263 -11.83 -18.28 -10.79
C GLY A 263 -12.15 -16.83 -11.18
N SER A 264 -12.64 -16.04 -10.22
CA SER A 264 -12.98 -14.64 -10.42
C SER A 264 -11.73 -13.76 -10.40
N VAL A 265 -11.67 -12.76 -11.28
CA VAL A 265 -10.61 -11.76 -11.32
C VAL A 265 -11.26 -10.39 -11.44
N ASN A 266 -11.09 -9.55 -10.43
CA ASN A 266 -11.72 -8.24 -10.33
C ASN A 266 -10.71 -7.18 -9.89
N TYR A 267 -10.83 -5.99 -10.47
CA TYR A 267 -10.19 -4.79 -9.97
C TYR A 267 -11.16 -4.07 -9.03
N ALA A 268 -10.66 -3.67 -7.87
CA ALA A 268 -11.33 -2.75 -6.96
C ALA A 268 -10.44 -1.53 -6.73
N TRP A 269 -10.98 -0.47 -6.14
CA TRP A 269 -10.17 0.71 -5.82
C TRP A 269 -10.68 1.42 -4.56
N THR A 270 -9.79 2.19 -3.94
CA THR A 270 -10.10 3.03 -2.78
C THR A 270 -9.38 4.37 -2.89
N THR A 271 -9.79 5.33 -2.06
CA THR A 271 -9.10 6.61 -1.89
C THR A 271 -8.02 6.51 -0.82
N VAL A 272 -6.81 6.95 -1.15
CA VAL A 272 -5.71 7.17 -0.21
C VAL A 272 -5.14 8.56 -0.52
N PRO A 273 -5.60 9.61 0.18
CA PRO A 273 -5.32 11.00 -0.18
C PRO A 273 -3.84 11.37 -0.35
N THR A 274 -2.93 10.69 0.34
CA THR A 274 -1.48 10.97 0.29
C THR A 274 -0.75 10.29 -0.87
N TYR A 275 -1.35 9.28 -1.50
CA TYR A 275 -0.78 8.69 -2.70
C TYR A 275 -0.93 9.64 -3.89
N ALA A 276 -0.04 9.57 -4.87
CA ALA A 276 0.10 10.58 -5.94
C ALA A 276 -1.22 10.96 -6.64
N SER A 277 -2.09 9.98 -6.94
CA SER A 277 -3.40 10.27 -7.55
C SER A 277 -4.56 10.43 -6.56
N GLY A 278 -4.30 10.30 -5.26
CA GLY A 278 -5.31 10.23 -4.20
C GLY A 278 -6.10 8.92 -4.16
N VAL A 279 -5.83 7.97 -5.06
CA VAL A 279 -6.49 6.65 -5.15
C VAL A 279 -5.48 5.53 -5.42
N ILE A 280 -5.87 4.31 -5.08
CA ILE A 280 -5.11 3.09 -5.39
C ILE A 280 -6.05 1.94 -5.75
N GLY A 281 -5.56 1.07 -6.63
CA GLY A 281 -6.24 -0.13 -7.06
C GLY A 281 -5.92 -1.35 -6.22
N PHE A 282 -6.75 -2.37 -6.36
CA PHE A 282 -6.51 -3.70 -5.83
C PHE A 282 -6.89 -4.74 -6.87
N MET A 283 -6.03 -5.73 -7.08
CA MET A 283 -6.39 -6.93 -7.82
C MET A 283 -6.84 -8.02 -6.86
N LEU A 284 -8.06 -8.51 -7.09
CA LEU A 284 -8.68 -9.60 -6.36
C LEU A 284 -8.83 -10.77 -7.32
N CYS A 285 -8.17 -11.88 -7.00
CA CYS A 285 -8.16 -13.06 -7.86
C CYS A 285 -8.52 -14.31 -7.06
N SER A 286 -9.28 -15.23 -7.62
CA SER A 286 -9.56 -16.53 -6.99
C SER A 286 -9.04 -17.67 -7.85
N THR A 287 -8.57 -18.73 -7.20
CA THR A 287 -8.24 -20.00 -7.87
C THR A 287 -9.52 -20.69 -8.37
N GLU A 288 -9.35 -21.72 -9.20
CA GLU A 288 -10.45 -22.61 -9.56
C GLU A 288 -11.03 -23.30 -8.31
N GLY A 289 -12.34 -23.50 -8.27
CA GLY A 289 -13.03 -24.12 -7.14
C GLY A 289 -14.41 -23.51 -6.92
N PRO A 290 -14.89 -23.42 -5.67
CA PRO A 290 -16.14 -22.74 -5.36
C PRO A 290 -16.16 -21.31 -5.92
N PRO A 291 -17.27 -20.85 -6.52
CA PRO A 291 -17.35 -19.52 -7.11
C PRO A 291 -17.21 -18.43 -6.06
N VAL A 292 -16.35 -17.44 -6.33
CA VAL A 292 -16.12 -16.27 -5.46
C VAL A 292 -16.74 -15.04 -6.11
N ASN A 293 -17.61 -14.34 -5.40
CA ASN A 293 -18.13 -13.05 -5.85
C ASN A 293 -17.53 -11.92 -5.01
N PHE A 294 -16.45 -11.32 -5.51
CA PHE A 294 -15.77 -10.22 -4.83
C PHE A 294 -16.65 -8.99 -4.64
N LYS A 295 -17.70 -8.79 -5.44
CA LYS A 295 -18.53 -7.57 -5.36
C LYS A 295 -19.50 -7.56 -4.17
N HIS A 296 -19.81 -8.73 -3.62
CA HIS A 296 -20.86 -8.90 -2.62
C HIS A 296 -20.31 -9.66 -1.41
N PRO A 297 -19.96 -8.96 -0.32
CA PRO A 297 -19.35 -9.59 0.84
C PRO A 297 -20.33 -10.58 1.50
N ILE A 298 -19.90 -11.82 1.65
CA ILE A 298 -20.68 -12.91 2.26
C ILE A 298 -20.22 -13.24 3.69
N ASN A 299 -18.99 -12.89 4.04
CA ASN A 299 -18.40 -13.10 5.36
C ASN A 299 -18.25 -11.76 6.07
N LYS A 300 -19.34 -11.26 6.66
CA LYS A 300 -19.42 -9.93 7.26
C LYS A 300 -18.60 -9.85 8.54
N LEU A 301 -17.94 -8.71 8.76
CA LEU A 301 -17.32 -8.38 10.04
C LEU A 301 -18.38 -8.35 11.15
N ASN A 302 -18.02 -8.85 12.33
CA ASN A 302 -18.86 -8.72 13.51
C ASN A 302 -18.65 -7.33 14.12
N PRO A 303 -19.68 -6.46 14.18
CA PRO A 303 -19.55 -5.09 14.68
C PRO A 303 -19.15 -4.98 16.16
N GLU A 304 -19.29 -6.08 16.92
CA GLU A 304 -18.93 -6.15 18.34
C GLU A 304 -17.51 -6.68 18.57
N LYS A 305 -16.83 -7.18 17.53
CA LYS A 305 -15.50 -7.80 17.65
C LYS A 305 -14.48 -7.09 16.77
N ASN A 306 -13.63 -6.29 17.41
CA ASN A 306 -12.59 -5.51 16.73
C ASN A 306 -11.22 -6.21 16.65
N GLY A 307 -11.13 -7.47 17.09
CA GLY A 307 -9.84 -8.15 17.20
C GLY A 307 -8.91 -7.38 18.16
N VAL A 308 -7.69 -7.11 17.72
CA VAL A 308 -6.72 -6.28 18.48
C VAL A 308 -6.85 -4.78 18.21
N ALA A 309 -7.70 -4.36 17.27
CA ALA A 309 -7.90 -2.96 16.96
C ALA A 309 -8.67 -2.23 18.07
N LYS A 310 -8.39 -0.94 18.25
CA LYS A 310 -9.01 -0.09 19.30
C LYS A 310 -10.50 0.21 19.10
N GLY A 311 -11.04 -0.02 17.90
CA GLY A 311 -12.40 0.33 17.52
C GLY A 311 -12.80 -0.27 16.18
N PRO A 312 -14.01 -0.01 15.67
CA PRO A 312 -14.46 -0.50 14.37
C PRO A 312 -13.61 0.03 13.21
N PRO A 313 -13.70 -0.58 12.02
CA PRO A 313 -13.12 0.00 10.80
C PRO A 313 -13.62 1.44 10.60
N LYS A 314 -12.72 2.32 10.16
CA LYS A 314 -12.99 3.75 9.95
C LYS A 314 -13.48 4.04 8.54
N PHE A 315 -13.08 3.24 7.56
CA PHE A 315 -13.39 3.41 6.14
C PHE A 315 -14.29 2.30 5.61
N TYR A 316 -13.91 1.05 5.88
CA TYR A 316 -14.57 -0.12 5.35
C TYR A 316 -15.95 -0.33 5.95
N ASN A 317 -16.93 -0.51 5.07
CA ASN A 317 -18.24 -1.07 5.39
C ASN A 317 -18.76 -1.83 4.15
N PRO A 318 -19.83 -2.63 4.26
CA PRO A 318 -20.32 -3.44 3.14
C PRO A 318 -20.74 -2.64 1.89
N GLU A 319 -21.17 -1.39 2.05
CA GLU A 319 -21.55 -0.54 0.91
C GLU A 319 -20.30 -0.02 0.19
N ILE A 320 -19.31 0.44 0.96
CA ILE A 320 -17.98 0.82 0.42
C ILE A 320 -17.30 -0.37 -0.25
N HIS A 321 -17.42 -1.57 0.31
CA HIS A 321 -16.93 -2.81 -0.31
C HIS A 321 -17.53 -2.98 -1.71
N ALA A 322 -18.86 -2.92 -1.85
CA ALA A 322 -19.52 -3.08 -3.15
C ALA A 322 -19.16 -1.94 -4.12
N ALA A 323 -19.10 -0.70 -3.61
CA ALA A 323 -18.78 0.49 -4.39
C ALA A 323 -17.33 0.47 -4.93
N ALA A 324 -16.40 -0.17 -4.25
CA ALA A 324 -15.01 -0.29 -4.69
C ALA A 324 -14.86 -0.99 -6.05
N PHE A 325 -15.86 -1.77 -6.48
CA PHE A 325 -15.89 -2.44 -7.79
C PHE A 325 -16.63 -1.64 -8.87
N CYS A 326 -17.16 -0.47 -8.55
CA CYS A 326 -17.77 0.43 -9.53
C CYS A 326 -16.67 1.19 -10.27
N LEU A 327 -16.44 0.83 -11.54
CA LEU A 327 -15.42 1.48 -12.37
C LEU A 327 -15.97 2.76 -13.00
N PRO A 328 -15.19 3.86 -13.05
CA PRO A 328 -15.51 5.02 -13.89
C PRO A 328 -15.68 4.60 -15.35
N SER A 329 -16.57 5.27 -16.10
CA SER A 329 -16.91 4.86 -17.48
C SER A 329 -15.69 4.76 -18.42
N PHE A 330 -14.67 5.59 -18.25
CA PHE A 330 -13.46 5.54 -19.08
C PHE A 330 -12.63 4.27 -18.83
N VAL A 331 -12.69 3.71 -17.62
CA VAL A 331 -12.04 2.44 -17.27
C VAL A 331 -12.94 1.27 -17.64
N ASP A 332 -14.23 1.36 -17.30
CA ASP A 332 -15.24 0.33 -17.57
C ASP A 332 -15.29 -0.03 -19.06
N LYS A 333 -15.21 0.98 -19.94
CA LYS A 333 -15.14 0.79 -21.39
C LYS A 333 -13.91 0.01 -21.87
N VAL A 334 -12.78 0.15 -21.18
CA VAL A 334 -11.52 -0.55 -21.53
C VAL A 334 -11.54 -1.98 -20.98
N VAL A 335 -12.15 -2.20 -19.81
CA VAL A 335 -12.24 -3.51 -19.17
C VAL A 335 -13.34 -4.40 -19.79
N ASP A 336 -14.49 -3.81 -20.13
CA ASP A 336 -15.61 -4.48 -20.79
C ASP A 336 -16.15 -3.63 -21.95
N PRO A 337 -15.50 -3.70 -23.13
CA PRO A 337 -15.92 -2.93 -24.30
C PRO A 337 -17.30 -3.32 -24.82
N ILE A 338 -17.83 -4.51 -24.48
CA ILE A 338 -19.12 -5.01 -25.00
C ILE A 338 -20.30 -4.30 -24.32
N ARG A 339 -20.08 -3.74 -23.13
CA ARG A 339 -21.10 -3.02 -22.36
C ARG A 339 -21.48 -1.66 -22.97
N TYR A 340 -20.68 -1.13 -23.91
CA TYR A 340 -20.82 0.18 -24.55
C TYR A 340 -20.96 0.07 -26.07
#